data_AF-A0A958SW03-F1
#
_entry.id   AF-A0A958SW03-F1
#
_cell.length_a   1.000
_cell.length_b   1.000
_cell.length_c   1.000
_cell.angle_alpha   90.00
_cell.angle_beta   90.00
_cell.angle_gamma   90.00
#
_symmetry.space_group_name_H-M   'P 1'
#
loop_
_entity.id
_entity.type
_entity.pdbx_description
1 polymer ?
#
loop_
_entity_poly.entity_id
_entity_poly.type
_entity_poly.pdbx_seq_one_letter_code
_entity_poly.pdbx_strand_id
1 'polypeptide(L)' 'MFKKVIIVDDLGSINQGVLTILDTLEIKLVVPKQYCDDAYLAVKKAYQANEPFDLLITDLSFKTDHR' A
#
# COMPACT_ATOMS: atom_id res chain seq x y z
N MET A 1 14.78 -8.18 3.85
CA MET A 1 14.13 -7.97 2.55
C MET A 1 12.63 -7.94 2.80
N PHE A 2 11.94 -6.91 2.33
CA PHE A 2 10.50 -6.74 2.55
C PHE A 2 9.72 -7.79 1.75
N LYS A 3 8.69 -8.41 2.34
CA LYS A 3 7.87 -9.43 1.69
C LYS A 3 6.45 -8.93 1.44
N LYS A 4 5.85 -8.27 2.44
CA LYS A 4 4.48 -7.76 2.43
C LYS A 4 4.49 -6.23 2.46
N VAL A 5 4.06 -5.61 1.37
CA VAL A 5 4.11 -4.16 1.17
C VAL A 5 2.70 -3.63 0.94
N ILE A 6 2.38 -2.48 1.51
CA ILE A 6 1.16 -1.72 1.20
C ILE A 6 1.56 -0.41 0.54
N ILE A 7 0.87 -0.06 -0.55
CA ILE A 7 1.04 1.21 -1.27
C ILE A 7 -0.25 2.01 -1.13
N VAL A 8 -0.15 3.29 -0.81
CA VAL A 8 -1.31 4.18 -0.62
C VAL A 8 -1.10 5.47 -1.42
N ASP A 9 -1.91 5.68 -2.45
CA ASP A 9 -1.83 6.86 -3.32
C ASP A 9 -3.19 7.08 -4.00
N ASP A 10 -3.71 8.31 -3.99
CA ASP A 10 -4.99 8.67 -4.59
C ASP A 10 -4.94 8.61 -6.14
N LEU A 11 -3.74 8.74 -6.72
CA LEU A 11 -3.48 8.59 -8.16
C LEU A 11 -3.09 7.15 -8.50
N GLY A 12 -4.04 6.41 -9.06
CA GLY A 12 -3.82 5.01 -9.47
C GLY A 12 -2.64 4.78 -10.44
N SER A 13 -2.26 5.79 -11.23
CA SER A 13 -1.09 5.72 -12.12
C SER A 13 0.24 5.62 -11.35
N ILE A 14 0.35 6.25 -10.19
CA ILE A 14 1.56 6.18 -9.35
C ILE A 14 1.70 4.78 -8.75
N ASN A 15 0.60 4.22 -8.25
CA ASN A 15 0.55 2.85 -7.77
C ASN A 15 1.10 1.86 -8.82
N GLN A 16 0.75 2.03 -10.09
CA GLN A 16 1.22 1.15 -11.16
C GLN A 16 2.75 1.20 -11.36
N GLY A 17 3.36 2.39 -11.32
CA GLY A 17 4.81 2.55 -11.44
C GLY A 17 5.56 1.91 -10.27
N VAL A 18 5.07 2.12 -9.03
CA VAL A 18 5.65 1.49 -7.84
C VAL A 18 5.50 -0.03 -7.89
N LEU A 19 4.34 -0.55 -8.33
CA LEU A 19 4.11 -1.98 -8.50
C LEU A 19 5.13 -2.62 -9.47
N THR A 20 5.41 -1.97 -10.61
CA THR A 20 6.42 -2.47 -11.56
C THR A 20 7.80 -2.56 -10.92
N ILE A 21 8.21 -1.54 -10.15
CA ILE A 21 9.52 -1.57 -9.46
C ILE A 21 9.56 -2.69 -8.41
N LEU A 22 8.51 -2.84 -7.59
CA LEU A 22 8.45 -3.89 -6.57
C LEU A 22 8.49 -5.29 -7.19
N ASP A 23 7.85 -5.48 -8.35
CA ASP A 23 7.91 -6.74 -9.10
C ASP A 23 9.33 -7.05 -9.59
N THR A 24 10.06 -6.05 -10.12
CA THR A 24 11.47 -6.23 -10.51
C THR A 24 12.40 -6.53 -9.33
N LEU A 25 12.01 -6.15 -8.11
CA LEU A 25 12.71 -6.46 -6.86
C LEU A 25 12.25 -7.78 -6.23
N GLU A 26 11.42 -8.55 -6.93
CA GLU A 26 10.83 -9.84 -6.50
C GLU A 26 9.95 -9.74 -5.24
N ILE A 27 9.36 -8.57 -4.97
CA ILE A 27 8.43 -8.34 -3.86
C ILE A 27 7.01 -8.64 -4.32
N LYS A 28 6.52 -9.83 -4.01
CA LYS A 28 5.27 -10.37 -4.59
C LYS A 28 3.98 -10.05 -3.83
N LEU A 29 4.05 -9.78 -2.51
CA LEU A 29 2.86 -9.49 -1.71
C LEU A 29 2.69 -7.98 -1.59
N VAL A 30 2.09 -7.37 -2.62
CA VAL A 30 1.83 -5.93 -2.65
C VAL A 30 0.33 -5.67 -2.61
N VAL A 31 -0.09 -4.77 -1.71
CA VAL A 31 -1.48 -4.35 -1.56
C VAL A 31 -1.61 -2.87 -1.90
N PRO A 32 -2.10 -2.49 -3.09
CA PRO A 32 -2.37 -1.09 -3.40
C PRO A 32 -3.70 -0.63 -2.79
N LYS A 33 -3.75 0.63 -2.34
CA LYS A 33 -4.92 1.33 -1.81
C LYS A 33 -4.95 2.76 -2.34
N GLN A 34 -6.15 3.29 -2.55
CA GLN A 34 -6.37 4.69 -2.95
C GLN A 34 -6.80 5.59 -1.79
N TYR A 35 -7.25 4.98 -0.70
CA TYR A 35 -7.84 5.66 0.44
C TYR A 35 -7.08 5.32 1.72
N CYS A 36 -6.74 6.34 2.50
CA CYS A 36 -6.08 6.19 3.79
C CYS A 36 -6.87 5.28 4.74
N ASP A 37 -8.21 5.37 4.74
CA ASP A 37 -9.06 4.56 5.60
C ASP A 37 -9.00 3.07 5.22
N ASP A 38 -9.04 2.76 3.93
CA ASP A 38 -8.90 1.38 3.45
C ASP A 38 -7.51 0.82 3.78
N ALA A 39 -6.47 1.65 3.71
CA ALA A 39 -5.11 1.27 4.08
C ALA A 39 -4.97 1.04 5.59
N TYR A 40 -5.54 1.93 6.41
CA TYR A 40 -5.53 1.79 7.86
C TYR A 40 -6.25 0.52 8.31
N LEU A 41 -7.42 0.21 7.73
CA LEU A 41 -8.14 -1.03 8.00
C LEU A 41 -7.34 -2.27 7.59
N ALA A 42 -6.66 -2.24 6.44
CA ALA A 42 -5.79 -3.32 6.00
C ALA A 42 -4.63 -3.55 6.97
N VAL A 43 -3.95 -2.48 7.40
CA VAL A 43 -2.85 -2.53 8.38
C VAL A 43 -3.32 -3.10 9.71
N LYS A 44 -4.46 -2.61 10.23
CA LYS A 44 -5.02 -3.10 11.49
C LYS A 44 -5.40 -4.58 11.42
N LYS A 45 -6.04 -5.01 10.33
CA LYS A 45 -6.39 -6.42 10.09
C LYS A 45 -5.15 -7.30 10.01
N ALA A 46 -4.12 -6.85 9.28
CA ALA A 46 -2.85 -7.56 9.14
C ALA A 46 -2.13 -7.72 10.48
N TYR A 47 -2.12 -6.66 11.30
CA TYR A 47 -1.58 -6.68 12.65
C TYR A 47 -2.32 -7.69 13.55
N GLN A 48 -3.66 -7.68 13.54
CA GLN A 48 -4.48 -8.62 14.30
C GLN A 48 -4.31 -10.08 13.87
N ALA A 49 -3.99 -10.31 12.60
CA ALA A 49 -3.73 -11.63 12.04
C ALA A 49 -2.31 -12.15 12.28
N ASN A 50 -1.44 -11.40 13.00
CA ASN A 50 0.00 -11.68 13.12
C ASN A 50 0.73 -11.76 11.76
N GLU A 51 0.24 -11.04 10.75
CA GLU A 51 0.85 -10.93 9.43
C GLU A 51 1.06 -9.46 9.05
N PRO A 52 1.84 -8.67 9.83
CA PRO A 52 2.02 -7.25 9.59
C PRO A 52 2.63 -6.97 8.21
N PHE A 53 2.38 -5.76 7.69
CA PHE A 53 3.14 -5.26 6.54
C PHE A 53 4.56 -4.91 6.99
N ASP A 54 5.54 -5.25 6.16
CA ASP A 54 6.94 -4.93 6.40
C ASP A 54 7.29 -3.51 5.95
N LEU A 55 6.52 -2.96 4.99
CA LEU A 55 6.74 -1.65 4.40
C LEU A 55 5.40 -0.98 4.01
N LEU A 56 5.28 0.30 4.33
CA LEU A 56 4.25 1.22 3.84
C LEU A 56 4.91 2.23 2.90
N ILE A 57 4.42 2.31 1.67
CA ILE A 57 4.74 3.36 0.70
C ILE A 57 3.49 4.23 0.58
N THR A 58 3.59 5.51 0.88
CA THR A 58 2.41 6.39 0.88
C THR A 58 2.75 7.74 0.27
N ASP A 59 1.81 8.30 -0.48
CA ASP A 59 1.83 9.73 -0.75
C ASP A 59 1.57 10.52 0.55
N LEU A 60 2.01 11.77 0.60
CA LEU A 60 1.69 12.72 1.65
C LEU A 60 0.65 13.76 1.20
N SER A 61 0.33 13.80 -0.09
CA SER A 61 -0.49 14.84 -0.72
C SER A 61 -1.91 14.41 -1.12
N PHE A 62 -2.52 13.51 -0.34
CA PHE A 62 -3.91 13.10 -0.55
C PHE A 62 -4.86 14.28 -0.66
N LYS A 63 -5.66 14.28 -1.72
CA LYS A 63 -6.80 15.20 -1.83
C LYS A 63 -8.00 14.59 -1.13
N THR A 64 -8.68 15.39 -0.32
CA THR A 64 -9.99 15.01 0.21
C THR A 64 -10.95 14.83 -0.97
N ASP A 65 -11.40 13.60 -1.21
CA ASP A 65 -12.61 13.35 -1.98
C ASP A 65 -13.80 13.17 -1.03
N HIS A 66 -15.02 13.39 -1.52
CA HIS A 66 -16.25 13.32 -0.70
C HIS A 66 -16.83 11.91 -0.62
N ARG A 67 -15.98 10.88 -0.63
CA ARG A 67 -16.44 9.52 -0.43
C ARG A 67 -16.95 9.29 1.00
#